data_AF-A0A3M1YXE6-F1
#
_entry.id   AF-A0A3M1YXE6-F1
#
_cell.length_a   1.000
_cell.length_b   1.000
_cell.length_c   1.000
_cell.angle_alpha   90.00
_cell.angle_beta   90.00
_cell.angle_gamma   90.00
#
_symmetry.space_group_name_H-M   'P 1'
#
loop_
_entity.id
_entity.type
_entity.pdbx_description
1 polymer ?
#
loop_
_entity_poly.entity_id
_entity_poly.type
_entity_poly.pdbx_seq_one_letter_code
_entity_poly.pdbx_strand_id
1 'polypeptide(L)'
;MSSAFDNIKKQRGSLRKDVGVVSINDLKDKLFNNEPLSEEEKRAIVNYDHYRFVKLNKIDDEMEFHDMYLKLQAMANLWDYREFLKDEYSL
;
A
#
# COMPACT_ATOMS: atom_id res chain seq x y z
N MET A 1 -5.32 -21.09 -16.78
CA MET A 1 -3.94 -20.70 -17.08
C MET A 1 -3.48 -19.75 -15.99
N SER A 2 -2.73 -20.24 -15.01
CA SER A 2 -2.05 -19.35 -14.06
C SER A 2 -0.84 -18.76 -14.77
N SER A 3 -0.77 -17.44 -14.85
CA SER A 3 0.31 -16.75 -15.56
C SER A 3 1.55 -16.70 -14.67
N ALA A 4 2.74 -16.62 -15.26
CA ALA A 4 3.99 -16.47 -14.52
C ALA A 4 3.96 -15.29 -13.52
N PHE A 5 3.13 -14.27 -13.78
CA PHE A 5 2.88 -13.14 -12.89
C PHE A 5 2.21 -13.54 -11.56
N ASP A 6 1.28 -14.49 -11.58
CA ASP A 6 0.61 -14.96 -10.37
C ASP A 6 1.60 -15.67 -9.43
N ASN A 7 2.52 -16.44 -10.01
CA ASN A 7 3.58 -17.11 -9.27
C ASN A 7 4.60 -16.11 -8.69
N ILE A 8 4.94 -15.05 -9.42
CA ILE A 8 5.83 -13.98 -8.91
C ILE A 8 5.16 -13.22 -7.76
N LYS A 9 3.86 -12.88 -7.88
CA LYS A 9 3.10 -12.27 -6.78
C LYS A 9 3.07 -13.17 -5.55
N LYS A 10 2.79 -14.47 -5.73
CA LYS A 10 2.74 -15.45 -4.64
C LYS A 10 4.09 -15.64 -3.95
N GLN A 11 5.19 -15.74 -4.69
CA GLN A 11 6.54 -15.80 -4.12
C GLN A 11 6.93 -14.52 -3.39
N ARG A 12 6.59 -13.34 -3.93
CA ARG A 12 6.85 -12.05 -3.24
C ARG A 12 6.04 -11.91 -1.95
N GLY A 13 4.77 -12.30 -1.97
CA GLY A 13 3.92 -12.34 -0.76
C GLY A 13 4.50 -13.27 0.31
N SER A 14 5.04 -14.43 -0.09
CA SER A 14 5.73 -15.36 0.82
C SER A 14 6.96 -14.73 1.47
N LEU A 15 7.86 -14.13 0.68
CA LEU A 15 9.11 -13.55 1.18
C LEU A 15 8.89 -12.41 2.18
N ARG A 16 7.83 -11.60 2.04
CA ARG A 16 7.52 -10.52 2.99
C ARG A 16 6.91 -11.02 4.29
N LYS A 17 6.08 -12.07 4.19
CA LYS A 17 5.50 -12.74 5.34
C LYS A 17 6.58 -13.31 6.26
N ASP A 18 7.68 -13.81 5.69
CA ASP A 18 8.85 -14.33 6.42
C ASP A 18 9.64 -13.22 7.16
N VAL A 19 9.56 -11.96 6.70
CA VAL A 19 10.17 -10.78 7.35
C VAL A 19 9.20 -10.10 8.33
N GLY A 20 7.95 -10.54 8.40
CA GLY A 20 6.94 -10.04 9.34
C GLY A 20 6.36 -8.66 9.00
N VAL A 21 6.72 -8.07 7.87
CA VAL A 21 6.20 -6.77 7.42
C VAL A 21 4.96 -7.00 6.55
N VAL A 22 3.84 -6.40 6.96
CA VAL A 22 2.59 -6.39 6.19
C VAL A 22 2.41 -4.98 5.62
N SER A 23 2.39 -4.84 4.30
CA SER A 23 2.27 -3.53 3.63
C SER A 23 0.84 -3.17 3.27
N ILE A 24 0.60 -1.91 2.90
CA ILE A 24 -0.71 -1.46 2.40
C ILE A 24 -1.16 -2.28 1.19
N ASN A 25 -0.24 -2.62 0.28
CA ASN A 25 -0.60 -3.43 -0.88
C ASN A 25 -0.93 -4.88 -0.51
N ASP A 26 -0.30 -5.44 0.54
CA ASP A 26 -0.69 -6.76 1.05
C ASP A 26 -2.12 -6.71 1.62
N LEU A 27 -2.50 -5.63 2.33
CA LEU A 27 -3.87 -5.43 2.81
C LEU A 27 -4.88 -5.22 1.68
N LYS A 28 -4.49 -4.52 0.61
CA LYS A 28 -5.33 -4.34 -0.58
C LYS A 28 -5.52 -5.64 -1.37
N ASP A 29 -4.48 -6.47 -1.44
CA ASP A 29 -4.59 -7.81 -2.02
C ASP A 29 -5.51 -8.70 -1.16
N LYS A 30 -5.42 -8.65 0.19
CA LYS A 30 -6.40 -9.29 1.09
C LYS A 30 -7.82 -8.82 0.81
N LEU A 31 -8.05 -7.51 0.72
CA LEU A 31 -9.36 -6.93 0.44
C LEU A 31 -9.91 -7.40 -0.91
N PHE A 32 -9.08 -7.40 -1.95
CA PHE A 32 -9.43 -7.87 -3.29
C PHE A 32 -9.81 -9.36 -3.29
N ASN A 33 -9.13 -10.17 -2.49
CA ASN A 33 -9.41 -11.60 -2.32
C ASN A 33 -10.61 -11.89 -1.39
N ASN A 34 -11.32 -10.86 -0.90
CA ASN A 34 -12.37 -10.96 0.13
C ASN A 34 -11.89 -11.62 1.44
N GLU A 35 -10.61 -11.49 1.77
CA GLU A 35 -10.07 -11.93 3.05
C GLU A 35 -10.44 -10.90 4.16
N PRO A 36 -10.69 -11.36 5.40
CA PRO A 36 -11.04 -10.46 6.48
C PRO A 36 -9.89 -9.50 6.82
N LEU A 37 -10.25 -8.23 6.99
CA LEU A 37 -9.39 -7.18 7.51
C LEU A 37 -9.83 -6.77 8.91
N SER A 38 -8.87 -6.50 9.80
CA SER A 38 -9.14 -5.86 11.08
C SER A 38 -9.54 -4.39 10.88
N GLU A 39 -10.18 -3.78 11.88
CA GLU A 39 -10.49 -2.33 11.83
C GLU A 39 -9.24 -1.46 11.73
N GLU A 40 -8.13 -1.90 12.33
CA GLU A 40 -6.84 -1.23 12.22
C GLU A 40 -6.27 -1.31 10.79
N GLU A 41 -6.33 -2.48 10.15
CA GLU A 41 -5.90 -2.67 8.77
C GLU A 41 -6.75 -1.83 7.80
N LYS A 42 -8.07 -1.80 7.99
CA LYS A 42 -8.98 -0.93 7.20
C LYS A 42 -8.62 0.54 7.38
N ARG A 43 -8.40 0.99 8.62
CA ARG A 43 -8.01 2.38 8.92
C ARG A 43 -6.71 2.76 8.24
N ALA A 44 -5.70 1.87 8.25
CA ALA A 44 -4.44 2.13 7.57
C ALA A 44 -4.59 2.30 6.05
N ILE A 45 -5.47 1.50 5.41
CA ILE A 45 -5.81 1.69 3.99
C ILE A 45 -6.42 3.07 3.76
N VAL A 46 -7.41 3.47 4.57
CA VAL A 46 -8.08 4.78 4.43
C VAL A 46 -7.10 5.93 4.61
N ASN A 47 -6.26 5.88 5.65
CA ASN A 47 -5.23 6.88 5.92
C ASN A 47 -4.24 7.02 4.75
N TYR A 48 -3.73 5.90 4.22
CA TYR A 48 -2.87 5.92 3.05
C TYR A 48 -3.56 6.52 1.81
N ASP A 49 -4.78 6.09 1.51
CA ASP A 49 -5.51 6.55 0.32
C ASP A 49 -5.82 8.05 0.41
N HIS A 50 -6.18 8.55 1.59
CA HIS A 50 -6.36 9.97 1.83
C HIS A 50 -5.05 10.75 1.67
N TYR A 51 -3.98 10.31 2.33
CA TYR A 51 -2.67 10.95 2.23
C TYR A 51 -2.18 11.02 0.78
N ARG A 52 -2.29 9.90 0.04
CA ARG A 52 -1.96 9.84 -1.39
C ARG A 52 -2.79 10.83 -2.20
N PHE A 53 -4.10 10.87 -1.99
CA PHE A 53 -4.98 11.80 -2.68
C PHE A 53 -4.59 13.26 -2.39
N VAL A 54 -4.40 13.63 -1.11
CA VAL A 54 -4.03 14.99 -0.73
C VAL A 54 -2.66 15.40 -1.28
N LYS A 55 -1.68 14.50 -1.31
CA LYS A 55 -0.35 14.81 -1.82
C LYS A 55 -0.34 14.99 -3.33
N LEU A 56 -1.00 14.11 -4.08
CA LEU A 56 -1.00 14.16 -5.54
C LEU A 56 -1.82 15.33 -6.08
N ASN A 57 -2.95 15.69 -5.45
CA ASN A 57 -3.79 16.81 -5.93
C ASN A 57 -3.21 18.21 -5.65
N LYS A 58 -2.09 18.31 -4.91
CA LYS A 58 -1.41 19.58 -4.64
C LYS A 58 -0.29 19.89 -5.62
N ILE A 59 -0.04 18.99 -6.57
CA ILE A 59 1.09 19.08 -7.50
C ILE A 59 0.54 19.41 -8.88
N ASP A 60 0.97 20.55 -9.44
CA ASP A 60 0.60 21.01 -10.77
C ASP A 60 1.63 20.62 -11.85
N ASP A 61 2.86 20.30 -11.43
CA ASP A 61 3.95 19.89 -12.33
C ASP A 61 3.93 18.37 -12.59
N GLU A 62 4.02 17.99 -13.86
CA GLU A 62 3.91 16.58 -14.27
C GLU A 62 5.09 15.74 -13.78
N MET A 63 6.31 16.30 -13.77
CA MET A 63 7.51 15.58 -13.33
C MET A 63 7.48 15.36 -11.82
N GLU A 64 7.14 16.40 -11.06
CA GLU A 64 6.95 16.31 -9.62
C GLU A 64 5.82 15.32 -9.26
N PHE A 65 4.73 15.31 -10.04
CA PHE A 65 3.64 14.37 -9.85
C PHE A 65 4.13 12.93 -10.03
N HIS A 66 4.91 12.67 -11.09
CA HIS A 66 5.46 11.35 -11.36
C HIS A 66 6.37 10.87 -10.23
N ASP A 67 7.27 11.74 -9.76
CA ASP A 67 8.18 11.42 -8.66
C ASP A 67 7.44 11.13 -7.35
N MET A 68 6.44 11.97 -7.01
CA MET A 68 5.60 11.74 -5.83
C MET A 68 4.79 10.45 -5.95
N TYR A 69 4.24 10.17 -7.13
CA TYR A 69 3.50 8.95 -7.39
C TYR A 69 4.37 7.69 -7.18
N LEU A 70 5.59 7.69 -7.74
CA LEU A 70 6.55 6.59 -7.54
C LEU A 70 6.91 6.42 -6.07
N LYS A 71 7.15 7.52 -5.36
CA LYS A 71 7.43 7.50 -3.92
C LYS A 71 6.29 6.86 -3.12
N LEU A 72 5.06 7.31 -3.35
CA LEU A 72 3.87 6.77 -2.68
C LEU A 72 3.67 5.29 -2.99
N GLN A 73 3.88 4.89 -4.24
CA GLN A 73 3.81 3.48 -4.64
C GLN A 73 4.89 2.63 -3.96
N ALA A 74 6.11 3.16 -3.80
CA ALA A 74 7.17 2.48 -3.06
C ALA A 74 6.79 2.33 -1.58
N MET A 75 6.26 3.37 -0.95
CA MET A 75 5.80 3.33 0.45
C MET A 75 4.72 2.27 0.65
N ALA A 76 3.66 2.27 -0.18
CA ALA A 76 2.57 1.29 -0.09
C ALA A 76 3.02 -0.16 -0.30
N ASN A 77 4.12 -0.35 -1.03
CA ASN A 77 4.70 -1.65 -1.25
C ASN A 77 5.65 -2.05 -0.12
N LEU A 78 6.46 -1.16 0.44
CA LEU A 78 7.64 -1.54 1.22
C LEU A 78 7.50 -1.31 2.72
N TRP A 79 6.64 -0.37 3.12
CA TRP A 79 6.50 -0.01 4.53
C TRP A 79 5.51 -0.92 5.24
N ASP A 80 5.69 -1.08 6.55
CA ASP A 80 4.68 -1.69 7.40
C ASP A 80 3.42 -0.80 7.41
N TYR A 81 2.24 -1.40 7.29
CA TYR A 81 0.99 -0.64 7.23
C TYR A 81 0.77 0.23 8.46
N ARG A 82 1.34 -0.14 9.62
CA ARG A 82 1.21 0.61 10.87
C ARG A 82 1.85 1.99 10.81
N GLU A 83 2.77 2.22 9.86
CA GLU A 83 3.29 3.56 9.59
C GLU A 83 2.16 4.54 9.26
N PHE A 84 1.15 4.09 8.52
CA PHE A 84 -0.01 4.89 8.13
C PHE A 84 -1.06 5.05 9.24
N LEU A 85 -0.81 4.50 10.44
CA LEU A 85 -1.63 4.75 11.62
C LEU A 85 -1.13 5.93 12.46
N LYS A 86 0.04 6.49 12.12
CA LYS A 86 0.58 7.69 12.79
C LYS A 86 -0.24 8.92 12.44
N ASP A 87 -0.28 9.86 13.37
CA ASP A 87 -1.08 11.10 13.28
C ASP A 87 -0.83 11.90 11.99
N GLU A 88 0.40 11.88 11.45
CA GLU A 88 0.76 12.59 10.22
C GLU A 88 0.09 12.04 8.94
N TYR A 89 -0.46 10.82 9.00
CA TYR A 89 -1.20 10.18 7.90
C TYR A 89 -2.70 10.03 8.19
N SER A 90 -3.13 10.37 9.41
CA SER A 90 -4.53 10.29 9.81
C SER A 90 -5.35 11.34 9.07
N LEU A 91 -6.58 10.94 8.70
CA LEU A 91 -7.59 11.79 8.08
C LEU A 91 -8.11 12.88 9.04
#